data_AF-A0A0A2UZX0-F1
#
_entry.id   AF-A0A0A2UZX0-F1
#
_cell.length_a   1.000
_cell.length_b   1.000
_cell.length_c   1.000
_cell.angle_alpha   90.00
_cell.angle_beta   90.00
_cell.angle_gamma   90.00
#
_symmetry.space_group_name_H-M   'P 1'
#
loop_
_entity.id
_entity.type
_entity.pdbx_description
1 polymer ?
#
loop_
_entity_poly.entity_id
_entity_poly.type
_entity_poly.pdbx_seq_one_letter_code
_entity_poly.pdbx_strand_id
1 'polypeptide(L)'
;MEGLYNPTGRGFLDIVAQSMDFMIIDHTSKLQQEELRSGATPMFASIEINLNSICLTEGKPELGFLNPLLYSLQGAGFNDIIHGCSGGCTGKSTASGLSAPHTPGAGWNATVGWDPVTGLGTPDFGALAELVRAL
;
A
#
# COMPACT_ATOMS: atom_id res chain seq x y z
N MET A 1 -8.67 -20.25 -7.70
CA MET A 1 -9.09 -19.29 -6.65
C MET A 1 -10.56 -19.38 -6.29
N GLU A 2 -11.40 -20.01 -7.10
CA GLU A 2 -12.83 -20.17 -6.79
C GLU A 2 -13.04 -20.89 -5.45
N GLY A 3 -13.93 -20.34 -4.61
CA GLY A 3 -14.21 -20.84 -3.26
C GLY A 3 -13.14 -20.56 -2.19
N LEU A 4 -12.03 -19.90 -2.53
CA LEU A 4 -10.92 -19.64 -1.60
C LEU A 4 -10.95 -18.24 -0.96
N TYR A 5 -11.81 -17.35 -1.46
CA TYR A 5 -11.98 -15.99 -0.94
C TYR A 5 -13.43 -15.54 -1.13
N ASN A 6 -13.81 -14.45 -0.45
CA ASN A 6 -15.12 -13.81 -0.66
C ASN A 6 -15.01 -12.76 -1.78
N PRO A 7 -15.56 -13.01 -2.99
CA PRO A 7 -15.44 -12.07 -4.10
C PRO A 7 -16.31 -10.81 -3.94
N THR A 8 -17.29 -10.81 -3.04
CA THR A 8 -18.11 -9.63 -2.75
C THR A 8 -17.62 -8.87 -1.52
N GLY A 9 -16.49 -9.28 -0.93
CA GLY A 9 -15.86 -8.60 0.19
C GLY A 9 -15.11 -7.35 -0.24
N ARG A 10 -14.76 -6.51 0.74
CA ARG A 10 -13.89 -5.36 0.51
C ARG A 10 -12.48 -5.84 0.16
N GLY A 11 -12.05 -5.57 -1.07
CA GLY A 11 -10.68 -5.82 -1.50
C GLY A 11 -9.68 -4.90 -0.81
N PHE A 12 -8.52 -5.42 -0.45
CA PHE A 12 -7.38 -4.65 0.08
C PHE A 12 -6.11 -5.09 -0.66
N LEU A 13 -5.07 -4.27 -0.76
CA LEU A 13 -4.83 -2.94 -0.16
C LEU A 13 -5.48 -1.80 -0.95
N ASP A 14 -5.51 -0.57 -0.42
CA ASP A 14 -5.90 0.62 -1.21
C ASP A 14 -4.71 1.20 -1.98
N ILE A 15 -3.53 1.20 -1.37
CA ILE A 15 -2.26 1.70 -1.90
C ILE A 15 -1.12 0.80 -1.42
N VAL A 16 0.05 0.94 -2.04
CA VAL A 16 1.31 0.34 -1.56
C VAL A 16 2.40 1.40 -1.51
N ALA A 17 3.45 1.18 -0.71
CA ALA A 17 4.66 2.00 -0.71
C ALA A 17 5.88 1.10 -0.47
N GLN A 18 7.09 1.64 -0.59
CA GLN A 18 8.30 0.88 -0.30
C GLN A 18 8.22 0.29 1.12
N SER A 19 8.53 -1.00 1.24
CA SER A 19 8.29 -1.78 2.46
C SER A 19 9.49 -2.66 2.84
N MET A 20 10.63 -2.45 2.20
CA MET A 20 11.84 -3.28 2.32
C MET A 20 13.05 -2.38 2.53
N ASP A 21 14.06 -2.93 3.20
CA ASP A 21 15.40 -2.34 3.32
C ASP A 21 15.46 -0.93 3.93
N PHE A 22 14.57 -0.66 4.90
CA PHE A 22 14.66 0.59 5.65
C PHE A 22 15.86 0.55 6.58
N MET A 23 16.70 1.58 6.49
CA MET A 23 17.73 1.84 7.47
C MET A 23 17.11 2.53 8.68
N ILE A 24 17.14 1.85 9.82
CA ILE A 24 16.68 2.41 11.09
C ILE A 24 17.82 2.40 12.12
N ILE A 25 17.70 3.23 13.15
CA ILE A 25 18.56 3.18 14.33
C ILE A 25 17.67 2.81 15.51
N ASP A 26 17.75 1.56 15.94
CA ASP A 26 17.00 1.09 17.10
C ASP A 26 17.91 0.98 18.33
N HIS A 27 17.63 1.79 19.37
CA HIS A 27 18.20 1.87 20.74
C HIS A 27 19.72 1.76 20.95
N THR A 28 20.49 1.37 19.94
CA THR A 28 21.86 0.83 20.03
C THR A 28 22.85 1.65 19.22
N SER A 29 22.40 2.78 18.64
CA SER A 29 23.19 3.67 17.77
C SER A 29 23.77 2.98 16.52
N LYS A 30 23.35 1.76 16.20
CA LYS A 30 23.77 1.03 14.99
C LYS A 30 22.67 1.09 13.94
N LEU A 31 23.08 1.34 12.70
CA LEU A 31 22.21 1.18 11.55
C LEU A 31 21.82 -0.29 11.42
N GLN A 32 20.52 -0.55 11.41
CA GLN A 32 19.94 -1.85 11.11
C GLN A 32 19.14 -1.72 9.82
N GLN A 33 19.30 -2.69 8.93
CA GLN A 33 18.46 -2.84 7.76
C GLN A 33 17.35 -3.81 8.15
N GLU A 34 16.12 -3.31 8.19
CA GLU A 34 14.96 -4.13 8.53
C GLU A 34 13.99 -4.20 7.35
N GLU A 35 13.52 -5.41 7.06
CA GLU A 35 12.34 -5.63 6.21
C GLU A 35 11.08 -5.22 6.97
N LEU A 36 10.89 -3.92 7.09
CA LEU A 36 9.72 -3.35 7.73
C LEU A 36 8.63 -3.18 6.70
N ARG A 37 7.82 -4.23 6.53
CA ARG A 37 6.53 -4.08 5.84
C ARG A 37 5.72 -2.92 6.45
N SER A 38 5.88 -2.71 7.76
CA SER A 38 5.31 -1.59 8.51
C SER A 38 5.86 -0.21 8.12
N GLY A 39 7.00 -0.11 7.42
CA GLY A 39 7.62 1.14 6.97
C GLY A 39 6.82 1.86 5.87
N ALA A 40 5.99 1.11 5.12
CA ALA A 40 5.08 1.70 4.13
C ALA A 40 4.03 2.63 4.77
N THR A 41 3.50 2.27 5.94
CA THR A 41 2.47 3.05 6.65
C THR A 41 2.96 4.45 7.07
N PRO A 42 4.06 4.64 7.82
CA PRO A 42 4.55 5.96 8.19
C PRO A 42 5.07 6.74 6.99
N MET A 43 5.57 6.07 5.94
CA MET A 43 5.91 6.73 4.67
C MET A 43 4.68 7.38 4.05
N PHE A 44 3.58 6.65 3.91
CA PHE A 44 2.33 7.21 3.37
C PHE A 44 1.73 8.28 4.29
N ALA A 45 1.76 8.09 5.61
CA ALA A 45 1.32 9.11 6.55
C ALA A 45 2.10 10.43 6.39
N SER A 46 3.41 10.36 6.11
CA SER A 46 4.22 11.54 5.84
C SER A 46 3.82 12.23 4.53
N ILE A 47 3.45 11.47 3.50
CA ILE A 47 2.90 12.01 2.24
C ILE A 47 1.58 12.73 2.51
N GLU A 48 0.65 12.09 3.23
CA GLU A 48 -0.64 12.67 3.60
C GLU A 48 -0.48 13.99 4.36
N ILE A 49 0.41 14.06 5.35
CA ILE A 49 0.69 15.29 6.12
C ILE A 49 1.15 16.43 5.20
N ASN A 50 2.01 16.13 4.23
CA ASN A 50 2.47 17.14 3.26
C ASN A 50 1.34 17.59 2.32
N LEU A 51 0.46 16.69 1.89
CA LEU A 51 -0.72 17.06 1.09
C LEU A 51 -1.70 17.91 1.91
N ASN A 52 -1.95 17.57 3.18
CA ASN A 52 -2.76 18.40 4.09
C ASN A 52 -2.14 19.78 4.30
N SER A 53 -0.82 19.87 4.42
CA SER A 53 -0.11 21.17 4.49
C SER A 53 -0.42 22.04 3.27
N ILE A 54 -0.39 21.46 2.06
CA ILE A 54 -0.76 22.18 0.83
C ILE A 54 -2.21 22.67 0.93
N CYS A 55 -3.17 21.79 1.24
CA CYS A 55 -4.57 22.16 1.39
C CYS A 55 -4.75 23.34 2.36
N LEU A 56 -4.15 23.26 3.54
CA LEU A 56 -4.24 24.29 4.58
C LEU A 56 -3.61 25.62 4.13
N THR A 57 -2.47 25.59 3.43
CA THR A 57 -1.84 26.82 2.90
C THR A 57 -2.69 27.52 1.85
N GLU A 58 -3.55 26.78 1.15
CA GLU A 58 -4.51 27.31 0.17
C GLU A 58 -5.88 27.63 0.77
N GLY A 59 -6.03 27.51 2.10
CA GLY A 59 -7.29 27.77 2.81
C GLY A 59 -8.36 26.69 2.62
N LYS A 60 -7.97 25.49 2.17
CA LYS A 60 -8.84 24.31 2.02
C LYS A 60 -8.82 23.47 3.32
N PRO A 61 -9.88 22.70 3.60
CA PRO A 61 -9.86 21.74 4.70
C PRO A 61 -8.83 20.62 4.46
N GLU A 62 -8.43 19.94 5.54
CA GLU A 62 -7.66 18.71 5.45
C GLU A 62 -8.44 17.60 4.71
N LEU A 63 -7.72 16.67 4.09
CA LEU A 63 -8.28 15.60 3.25
C LEU A 63 -9.11 14.60 4.05
N GLY A 64 -8.79 14.36 5.32
CA GLY A 64 -9.53 13.47 6.22
C GLY A 64 -9.59 12.02 5.73
N PHE A 65 -10.78 11.44 5.64
CA PHE A 65 -10.94 10.06 5.17
C PHE A 65 -10.64 9.95 3.67
N LEU A 66 -9.43 9.47 3.35
CA LEU A 66 -8.86 9.50 2.01
C LEU A 66 -9.51 8.54 1.01
N ASN A 67 -10.02 7.38 1.42
CA ASN A 67 -10.40 6.33 0.45
C ASN A 67 -11.37 6.84 -0.64
N PRO A 68 -12.48 7.52 -0.33
CA PRO A 68 -13.37 8.03 -1.38
C PRO A 68 -12.68 8.97 -2.37
N LEU A 69 -11.76 9.81 -1.89
CA LEU A 69 -10.95 10.68 -2.74
C LEU A 69 -10.00 9.84 -3.62
N LEU A 70 -9.24 8.90 -3.05
CA LEU A 70 -8.26 8.12 -3.81
C LEU A 70 -8.91 7.32 -4.95
N TYR A 71 -10.07 6.71 -4.70
CA TYR A 71 -10.79 5.97 -5.74
C TYR A 71 -11.48 6.89 -6.77
N SER A 72 -11.79 8.15 -6.44
CA SER A 72 -12.33 9.10 -7.42
C SER A 72 -11.29 9.56 -8.44
N LEU A 73 -10.00 9.52 -8.07
CA LEU A 73 -8.87 9.83 -8.95
C LEU A 73 -8.60 8.77 -10.02
N GLN A 74 -9.24 7.59 -9.95
CA GLN A 74 -9.11 6.52 -10.95
C GLN A 74 -7.63 6.15 -11.25
N GLY A 75 -6.80 6.11 -10.20
CA GLY A 75 -5.36 5.81 -10.31
C GLY A 75 -4.48 7.00 -10.66
N ALA A 76 -5.04 8.18 -10.94
CA ALA A 76 -4.24 9.40 -11.10
C ALA A 76 -3.51 9.74 -9.78
N GLY A 77 -2.23 10.12 -9.89
CA GLY A 77 -1.39 10.34 -8.72
C GLY A 77 -0.68 9.09 -8.19
N PHE A 78 -0.78 7.96 -8.89
CA PHE A 78 -0.12 6.72 -8.50
C PHE A 78 0.70 6.12 -9.64
N ASN A 79 1.81 5.47 -9.29
CA ASN A 79 2.53 4.57 -10.18
C ASN A 79 1.97 3.16 -10.03
N ASP A 80 1.27 2.71 -11.08
CA ASP A 80 0.63 1.41 -11.14
C ASP A 80 1.66 0.27 -11.18
N ILE A 81 1.46 -0.73 -10.32
CA ILE A 81 2.33 -1.90 -10.24
C ILE A 81 1.64 -3.06 -10.96
N ILE A 82 2.12 -3.35 -12.17
CA ILE A 82 1.48 -4.35 -13.06
C ILE A 82 2.23 -5.69 -13.11
N HIS A 83 3.27 -5.84 -12.30
CA HIS A 83 4.16 -7.00 -12.32
C HIS A 83 4.40 -7.53 -10.92
N GLY A 84 4.30 -8.85 -10.78
CA GLY A 84 4.50 -9.56 -9.53
C GLY A 84 3.23 -10.27 -9.06
N CYS A 85 3.37 -11.04 -7.99
CA CYS A 85 2.28 -11.74 -7.36
C CYS A 85 2.52 -11.83 -5.85
N SER A 86 1.43 -11.83 -5.08
CA SER A 86 1.51 -12.17 -3.67
C SER A 86 1.63 -13.69 -3.47
N GLY A 87 2.23 -14.08 -2.34
CA GLY A 87 2.23 -15.47 -1.91
C GLY A 87 1.02 -15.79 -1.04
N GLY A 88 0.46 -16.99 -1.18
CA GLY A 88 -0.59 -17.51 -0.32
C GLY A 88 -0.14 -18.71 0.52
N CYS A 89 -1.04 -19.68 0.73
CA CYS A 89 -0.78 -20.84 1.59
C CYS A 89 0.23 -21.81 0.96
N THR A 90 1.48 -21.78 1.41
CA THR A 90 2.61 -22.57 0.90
C THR A 90 2.75 -23.97 1.51
N GLY A 91 1.84 -24.36 2.41
CA GLY A 91 1.97 -25.61 3.19
C GLY A 91 2.77 -25.47 4.48
N LYS A 92 3.26 -24.26 4.80
CA LYS A 92 3.82 -23.92 6.10
C LYS A 92 3.22 -22.61 6.59
N SER A 93 2.95 -22.54 7.89
CA SER A 93 2.54 -21.29 8.54
C SER A 93 3.69 -20.28 8.52
N THR A 94 3.45 -19.08 8.03
CA THR A 94 4.43 -17.98 8.07
C THR A 94 4.69 -17.48 9.50
N ALA A 95 3.74 -17.68 10.42
CA ALA A 95 3.87 -17.25 11.80
C ALA A 95 4.62 -18.27 12.69
N SER A 96 4.42 -19.58 12.45
CA SER A 96 4.97 -20.64 13.33
C SER A 96 5.96 -21.58 12.66
N GLY A 97 6.08 -21.56 11.33
CA GLY A 97 6.92 -22.49 10.55
C GLY A 97 6.40 -23.94 10.51
N LEU A 98 5.34 -24.26 11.25
CA LEU A 98 4.73 -25.59 11.29
C LEU A 98 4.00 -25.91 9.99
N SER A 99 3.82 -27.21 9.71
CA SER A 99 2.98 -27.66 8.59
C SER A 99 1.59 -27.04 8.66
N ALA A 100 1.13 -26.58 7.50
CA ALA A 100 -0.20 -26.06 7.27
C ALA A 100 -0.76 -26.65 5.96
N PRO A 101 -2.06 -26.53 5.68
CA PRO A 101 -2.58 -26.89 4.36
C PRO A 101 -1.89 -26.08 3.25
N HIS A 102 -1.48 -26.78 2.20
CA HIS A 102 -0.98 -26.17 0.96
C HIS A 102 -2.14 -25.96 -0.01
N THR A 103 -2.22 -24.77 -0.58
CA THR A 103 -3.22 -24.45 -1.60
C THR A 103 -2.50 -24.09 -2.88
N PRO A 104 -2.47 -24.99 -3.89
CA PRO A 104 -1.80 -24.73 -5.16
C PRO A 104 -2.30 -23.44 -5.81
N GLY A 105 -1.37 -22.55 -6.18
CA GLY A 105 -1.70 -21.28 -6.82
C GLY A 105 -2.37 -20.26 -5.89
N ALA A 106 -2.23 -20.39 -4.57
CA ALA A 106 -2.71 -19.37 -3.64
C ALA A 106 -1.85 -18.11 -3.73
N GLY A 107 -2.51 -16.98 -3.96
CA GLY A 107 -1.89 -15.68 -4.18
C GLY A 107 -2.71 -14.88 -5.18
N TRP A 108 -2.40 -13.61 -5.35
CA TRP A 108 -3.01 -12.72 -6.34
C TRP A 108 -1.94 -12.11 -7.23
N ASN A 109 -2.30 -11.72 -8.46
CA ASN A 109 -1.38 -11.07 -9.38
C ASN A 109 -1.56 -9.55 -9.32
N ALA A 110 -0.45 -8.84 -9.35
CA ALA A 110 -0.44 -7.42 -9.67
C ALA A 110 -0.82 -7.25 -11.15
N THR A 111 -1.69 -6.29 -11.46
CA THR A 111 -2.27 -6.12 -12.80
C THR A 111 -2.61 -4.66 -13.04
N VAL A 112 -2.96 -4.28 -14.27
CA VAL A 112 -3.39 -2.93 -14.61
C VAL A 112 -4.57 -2.48 -13.75
N GLY A 113 -4.44 -1.29 -13.15
CA GLY A 113 -5.44 -0.68 -12.29
C GLY A 113 -5.39 -1.19 -10.85
N TRP A 114 -6.53 -1.17 -10.16
CA TRP A 114 -6.58 -1.67 -8.79
C TRP A 114 -6.42 -3.19 -8.75
N ASP A 115 -5.55 -3.69 -7.87
CA ASP A 115 -5.37 -5.12 -7.62
C ASP A 115 -5.19 -5.43 -6.11
N PRO A 116 -5.47 -6.67 -5.65
CA PRO A 116 -5.38 -7.06 -4.24
C PRO A 116 -3.95 -7.38 -3.75
N VAL A 117 -2.92 -7.01 -4.51
CA VAL A 117 -1.50 -7.06 -4.13
C VAL A 117 -1.00 -5.65 -3.83
N THR A 118 -1.29 -4.69 -4.71
CA THR A 118 -0.71 -3.35 -4.69
C THR A 118 -1.71 -2.20 -4.67
N GLY A 119 -3.01 -2.49 -4.67
CA GLY A 119 -4.05 -1.46 -4.62
C GLY A 119 -3.99 -0.57 -5.86
N LEU A 120 -4.09 0.75 -5.67
CA LEU A 120 -3.89 1.75 -6.73
C LEU A 120 -2.42 1.92 -7.14
N GLY A 121 -1.48 1.26 -6.46
CA GLY A 121 -0.04 1.38 -6.70
C GLY A 121 0.67 2.29 -5.70
N THR A 122 1.85 2.77 -6.08
CA THR A 122 2.68 3.63 -5.22
C THR A 122 2.37 5.12 -5.41
N PRO A 123 2.25 5.93 -4.34
CA PRO A 123 1.90 7.34 -4.46
C PRO A 123 3.00 8.13 -5.17
N ASP A 124 2.61 8.93 -6.17
CA ASP A 124 3.44 9.99 -6.74
C ASP A 124 3.06 11.30 -6.05
N PHE A 125 3.93 11.78 -5.16
CA PHE A 125 3.68 13.01 -4.41
C PHE A 125 3.51 14.23 -5.33
N GLY A 126 4.29 14.34 -6.41
CA GLY A 126 4.22 15.49 -7.31
C GLY A 126 2.87 15.55 -8.02
N ALA A 127 2.40 14.41 -8.52
CA ALA A 127 1.10 14.31 -9.15
C ALA A 127 -0.06 14.50 -8.15
N LEU A 128 0.03 13.89 -6.96
CA LEU A 128 -0.97 14.06 -5.90
C LEU A 128 -1.05 15.51 -5.41
N ALA A 129 0.08 16.20 -5.28
CA ALA A 129 0.13 17.60 -4.88
C ALA A 129 -0.65 18.48 -5.87
N GLU A 130 -0.46 18.30 -7.17
CA GLU A 130 -1.21 19.06 -8.19
C GLU A 130 -2.70 18.71 -8.17
N LEU A 131 -3.06 17.44 -7.93
CA LEU A 131 -4.46 17.04 -7.82
C LEU A 131 -5.15 17.69 -6.62
N VAL A 132 -4.54 17.71 -5.43
CA VAL A 132 -5.17 18.33 -4.24
C VAL A 132 -5.29 19.86 -4.37
N ARG A 133 -4.37 20.50 -5.11
CA ARG A 133 -4.48 21.92 -5.46
C ARG A 133 -5.61 22.20 -6.44
N ALA A 134 -5.97 21.24 -7.27
CA ALA A 134 -7.09 21.34 -8.21
C ALA A 134 -8.47 20.99 -7.60
N LEU A 135 -8.51 20.44 -6.38
CA LEU A 135 -9.76 20.12 -5.66
C LEU A 135 -10.58 21.36 -5.26
#